data_AF-A0A951J415-F1
#
_entry.id   AF-A0A951J415-F1
#
_cell.length_a   1.000
_cell.length_b   1.000
_cell.length_c   1.000
_cell.angle_alpha   90.00
_cell.angle_beta   90.00
_cell.angle_gamma   90.00
#
_symmetry.space_group_name_H-M   'P 1'
#
loop_
_entity.id
_entity.type
_entity.pdbx_description
1 polymer ?
#
loop_
_entity_poly.entity_id
_entity_poly.type
_entity_poly.pdbx_seq_one_letter_code
_entity_poly.pdbx_strand_id
1 'polypeptide(L)'
;MINLYWPVYKNLEKEVIELSFNIYFDDNQFEYIKDKEKGLVKSPPYSLKIGELLIRCCTEIEALIKELTSGKDTLIKRLPNVDSNRAITNGCRLKYLFKTYCIDEKIVVVSSNNMYFKKAENKSFTPFKYQKNSIDDYYSAYNAVKHNRNLETLHKGNIRYLLKALASLYILNLYYRNDIINLDRNPNYVPSFSDIFMIDSLKASMTEKNGKVKITYSNFNALKSSVFLVKKGTSFTKKEYQIIDSFNSEVNKKIAEIKLLNPNIEHIKAIELAVQLSQSGQQLKESSENIEYEAIIVNPKDIDFYISIGCKEKFNDEELKIIETEIESLKLEH
;
A
#
# COMPACT_ATOMS: atom_id res chain seq x y z
N MET A 1 15.47 -15.56 3.91
CA MET A 1 16.18 -14.97 2.75
C MET A 1 16.71 -13.61 3.18
N ILE A 2 17.96 -13.28 2.91
CA ILE A 2 18.54 -11.98 3.30
C ILE A 2 18.00 -10.90 2.33
N ASN A 3 17.34 -9.86 2.85
CA ASN A 3 16.89 -8.74 2.02
C ASN A 3 18.06 -7.79 1.73
N LEU A 4 18.64 -7.93 0.54
CA LEU A 4 19.74 -7.08 0.07
C LEU A 4 19.26 -5.72 -0.48
N TYR A 5 17.98 -5.59 -0.84
CA TYR A 5 17.43 -4.38 -1.47
C TYR A 5 17.22 -3.25 -0.47
N TRP A 6 16.82 -3.55 0.76
CA TRP A 6 16.54 -2.52 1.75
C TRP A 6 17.77 -1.69 2.15
N PRO A 7 18.94 -2.30 2.46
CA PRO A 7 20.16 -1.53 2.69
C PRO A 7 20.57 -0.68 1.48
N VAL A 8 20.38 -1.18 0.25
CA VAL A 8 20.66 -0.42 -0.98
C VAL A 8 19.74 0.79 -1.10
N TYR A 9 18.44 0.63 -0.83
CA TYR A 9 17.48 1.73 -0.77
C TYR A 9 17.90 2.79 0.26
N LYS A 10 18.22 2.41 1.50
CA LYS A 10 18.62 3.36 2.54
C LYS A 10 19.91 4.12 2.17
N ASN A 11 20.84 3.47 1.47
CA ASN A 11 22.03 4.15 0.95
C ASN A 11 21.70 5.16 -0.15
N LEU A 12 20.85 4.79 -1.12
CA LEU A 12 20.39 5.72 -2.17
C LEU A 12 19.62 6.89 -1.58
N GLU A 13 18.75 6.64 -0.60
CA GLU A 13 18.01 7.66 0.14
C GLU A 13 18.96 8.66 0.81
N LYS A 14 19.98 8.14 1.52
CA LYS A 14 21.00 8.97 2.16
C LYS A 14 21.72 9.87 1.16
N GLU A 15 22.12 9.34 0.00
CA GLU A 15 22.77 10.15 -1.04
C GLU A 15 21.84 11.26 -1.59
N VAL A 16 20.53 11.02 -1.68
CA VAL A 16 19.55 12.06 -2.08
C VAL A 16 19.36 13.11 -0.98
N ILE A 17 19.37 12.71 0.28
CA ILE A 17 19.35 13.64 1.42
C ILE A 17 20.59 14.52 1.40
N GLU A 18 21.77 13.93 1.22
CA GLU A 18 23.03 14.67 1.07
C GLU A 18 22.97 15.66 -0.10
N LEU A 19 22.39 15.26 -1.23
CA LEU A 19 22.17 16.14 -2.38
C LEU A 19 21.27 17.33 -2.03
N SER A 20 20.21 17.14 -1.24
CA SER A 20 19.29 18.23 -0.88
C SER A 20 19.89 19.28 0.06
N PHE A 21 21.03 18.98 0.72
CA PHE A 21 21.82 20.00 1.43
C PHE A 21 22.67 20.85 0.48
N ASN A 22 22.96 20.35 -0.73
CA ASN A 22 23.75 21.06 -1.74
C ASN A 22 22.88 21.84 -2.73
N ILE A 23 21.66 21.36 -2.99
CA ILE A 23 20.69 21.95 -3.91
C ILE A 23 19.34 22.03 -3.20
N TYR A 24 18.78 23.23 -3.13
CA TYR A 24 17.53 23.49 -2.38
C TYR A 24 16.30 22.93 -3.10
N PHE A 25 15.72 21.82 -2.64
CA PHE A 25 14.57 21.20 -3.31
C PHE A 25 13.28 21.97 -3.06
N ASP A 26 12.73 22.62 -4.10
CA ASP A 26 11.47 23.37 -4.04
C ASP A 26 10.63 23.23 -5.32
N ASP A 27 9.44 23.84 -5.31
CA ASP A 27 8.53 23.80 -6.46
C ASP A 27 9.09 24.44 -7.73
N ASN A 28 9.93 25.47 -7.60
CA ASN A 28 10.49 26.21 -8.74
C ASN A 28 11.46 25.34 -9.52
N GLN A 29 12.12 24.41 -8.83
CA GLN A 29 13.02 23.44 -9.40
C GLN A 29 12.31 22.24 -10.05
N PHE A 30 10.99 22.10 -9.91
CA PHE A 30 10.23 21.02 -10.55
C PHE A 30 9.63 21.42 -11.91
N GLU A 31 9.82 22.68 -12.32
CA GLU A 31 9.19 23.25 -13.51
C GLU A 31 9.94 22.93 -14.80
N TYR A 32 9.20 22.38 -15.75
CA TYR A 32 9.58 22.28 -17.15
C TYR A 32 8.88 23.37 -17.96
N ILE A 33 9.65 24.27 -18.58
CA ILE A 33 9.10 25.29 -19.49
C ILE A 33 9.62 24.98 -20.89
N LYS A 34 8.69 24.71 -21.81
CA LYS A 34 8.97 24.58 -23.23
C LYS A 34 8.34 25.75 -23.97
N ASP A 35 9.13 26.41 -24.78
CA ASP A 35 8.69 27.40 -25.75
C ASP A 35 8.53 26.73 -27.12
N LYS A 36 7.50 27.14 -27.87
CA LYS A 36 7.17 26.51 -29.15
C LYS A 36 8.24 26.74 -30.21
N GLU A 37 8.97 27.85 -30.16
CA GLU A 37 9.98 28.24 -31.14
C GLU A 37 11.40 27.93 -30.64
N LYS A 38 11.65 28.09 -29.34
CA LYS A 38 12.99 27.96 -28.72
C LYS A 38 13.25 26.59 -28.07
N GLY A 39 12.25 25.71 -28.02
CA GLY A 39 12.40 24.40 -27.39
C GLY A 39 12.40 24.47 -25.86
N LEU A 40 13.23 23.68 -25.19
CA LEU A 40 13.29 23.65 -23.73
C LEU A 40 13.92 24.95 -23.18
N VAL A 41 13.13 25.77 -22.50
CA VAL A 41 13.55 27.07 -21.94
C VAL A 41 13.96 26.96 -20.48
N LYS A 42 13.29 26.10 -19.70
CA LYS A 42 13.64 25.81 -18.31
C LYS A 42 13.53 24.31 -18.07
N SER A 43 14.58 23.75 -17.51
CA SER A 43 14.58 22.38 -17.00
C SER A 43 14.70 22.43 -15.48
N PRO A 44 14.08 21.46 -14.78
CA PRO A 44 14.48 21.12 -13.42
C PRO A 44 16.01 20.95 -13.31
N PRO A 45 16.64 21.29 -12.17
CA PRO A 45 18.06 21.10 -11.94
C PRO A 45 18.48 19.67 -12.23
N TYR A 46 19.58 19.55 -12.97
CA TYR A 46 20.13 18.29 -13.42
C TYR A 46 21.63 18.29 -13.28
N SER A 47 22.22 17.11 -13.13
CA SER A 47 23.67 16.93 -13.06
C SER A 47 24.01 15.49 -13.36
N LEU A 48 25.30 15.22 -13.61
CA LEU A 48 25.78 13.84 -13.74
C LEU A 48 25.47 13.01 -12.48
N LYS A 49 25.58 13.63 -11.29
CA LYS A 49 25.26 12.96 -10.02
C LYS A 49 23.78 12.59 -9.92
N ILE A 50 22.88 13.51 -10.32
CA ILE A 50 21.43 13.23 -10.31
C ILE A 50 21.08 12.14 -11.33
N GLY A 51 21.67 12.19 -12.53
CA GLY A 51 21.50 11.15 -13.54
C GLY A 51 22.03 9.78 -13.09
N GLU A 52 23.17 9.74 -12.40
CA GLU A 52 23.75 8.52 -11.81
C GLU A 52 22.81 7.92 -10.76
N LEU A 53 22.31 8.73 -9.82
CA LEU A 53 21.34 8.29 -8.81
C LEU A 53 20.04 7.80 -9.43
N LEU A 54 19.54 8.48 -10.47
CA LEU A 54 18.36 8.04 -11.22
C LEU A 54 18.57 6.66 -11.85
N ILE A 55 19.71 6.44 -12.52
CA ILE A 55 20.05 5.14 -13.12
C ILE A 55 20.09 4.05 -12.06
N ARG A 56 20.75 4.30 -10.92
CA ARG A 56 20.85 3.33 -9.83
C ARG A 56 19.48 2.99 -9.25
N CYS A 57 18.63 3.99 -8.97
CA CYS A 57 17.26 3.76 -8.52
C CYS A 57 16.47 2.88 -9.52
N CYS A 58 16.51 3.22 -10.81
CA CYS A 58 15.76 2.48 -11.82
C CYS A 58 16.31 1.05 -12.05
N THR A 59 17.61 0.83 -11.89
CA THR A 59 18.21 -0.51 -11.97
C THR A 59 17.72 -1.39 -10.81
N GLU A 60 17.67 -0.84 -9.60
CA GLU A 60 17.10 -1.55 -8.44
C GLU A 60 15.61 -1.82 -8.61
N ILE A 61 14.83 -0.87 -9.14
CA ILE A 61 13.41 -1.08 -9.48
C ILE A 61 13.25 -2.26 -10.44
N GLU A 62 14.05 -2.33 -11.51
CA GLU A 62 13.99 -3.42 -12.48
C GLU A 62 14.31 -4.79 -11.87
N ALA A 63 15.28 -4.85 -10.95
CA ALA A 63 15.64 -6.07 -10.24
C ALA A 63 14.52 -6.49 -9.27
N LEU A 64 14.04 -5.56 -8.47
CA LEU A 64 13.06 -5.80 -7.42
C LEU A 64 11.68 -6.18 -7.99
N ILE A 65 11.29 -5.63 -9.15
CA ILE A 65 10.11 -6.07 -9.92
C ILE A 65 10.23 -7.55 -10.31
N LYS A 66 11.42 -8.02 -10.74
CA LYS A 66 11.62 -9.42 -11.10
C LYS A 66 11.51 -10.32 -9.88
N GLU A 67 12.09 -9.93 -8.75
CA GLU A 67 11.98 -10.69 -7.50
C GLU A 67 10.53 -10.78 -7.01
N LEU A 68 9.81 -9.65 -6.95
CA LEU A 68 8.39 -9.62 -6.54
C LEU A 68 7.46 -10.45 -7.43
N THR A 69 7.90 -10.73 -8.67
CA THR A 69 7.13 -11.52 -9.64
C THR A 69 7.76 -12.87 -9.94
N SER A 70 8.77 -13.27 -9.17
CA SER A 70 9.45 -14.55 -9.33
C SER A 70 8.45 -15.70 -9.16
N GLY A 71 8.48 -16.66 -10.08
CA GLY A 71 7.54 -17.78 -10.12
C GLY A 71 6.10 -17.41 -10.55
N LYS A 72 5.82 -16.18 -10.98
CA LYS A 72 4.49 -15.74 -11.45
C LYS A 72 4.39 -15.63 -12.97
N ASP A 73 5.36 -16.16 -13.70
CA ASP A 73 5.48 -16.04 -15.15
C ASP A 73 4.24 -16.58 -15.90
N THR A 74 3.62 -17.66 -15.43
CA THR A 74 2.39 -18.23 -16.01
C THR A 74 1.21 -17.26 -15.88
N LEU A 75 1.03 -16.64 -14.70
CA LEU A 75 -0.02 -15.65 -14.45
C LEU A 75 0.21 -14.38 -15.28
N ILE A 76 1.46 -13.96 -15.43
CA ILE A 76 1.81 -12.78 -16.24
C ILE A 76 1.48 -13.02 -17.71
N LYS A 77 1.75 -14.22 -18.24
CA LYS A 77 1.41 -14.58 -19.63
C LYS A 77 -0.09 -14.62 -19.91
N ARG A 78 -0.93 -14.79 -18.88
CA ARG A 78 -2.40 -14.77 -18.99
C ARG A 78 -2.98 -13.35 -18.94
N LEU A 79 -2.18 -12.32 -18.66
CA LEU A 79 -2.68 -10.95 -18.62
C LEU A 79 -3.15 -10.49 -20.02
N PRO A 80 -4.23 -9.69 -20.09
CA PRO A 80 -4.65 -9.08 -21.35
C PRO A 80 -3.50 -8.29 -22.00
N ASN A 81 -3.36 -8.43 -23.32
CA ASN A 81 -2.32 -7.76 -24.11
C ASN A 81 -0.87 -8.15 -23.74
N VAL A 82 -0.67 -9.33 -23.15
CA VAL A 82 0.65 -9.98 -23.07
C VAL A 82 0.65 -11.13 -24.08
N ASP A 83 1.56 -11.06 -25.04
CA ASP A 83 1.77 -12.13 -26.02
C ASP A 83 2.43 -13.32 -25.30
N SER A 84 1.70 -14.43 -25.16
CA SER A 84 2.16 -15.64 -24.45
C SER A 84 3.41 -16.27 -25.07
N ASN A 85 3.69 -15.96 -26.35
CA ASN A 85 4.83 -16.46 -27.10
C ASN A 85 6.08 -15.57 -26.98
N ARG A 86 5.98 -14.39 -26.35
CA ARG A 86 7.12 -13.48 -26.13
C ARG A 86 7.74 -13.65 -24.75
N ALA A 87 9.01 -13.25 -24.64
CA ALA A 87 9.70 -13.15 -23.36
C ALA A 87 9.00 -12.11 -22.46
N ILE A 88 8.87 -12.45 -21.17
CA ILE A 88 8.24 -11.58 -20.19
C ILE A 88 9.19 -10.42 -19.89
N THR A 89 8.73 -9.20 -20.18
CA THR A 89 9.47 -7.96 -19.92
C THR A 89 9.14 -7.38 -18.54
N ASN A 90 9.95 -6.43 -18.06
CA ASN A 90 9.63 -5.68 -16.84
C ASN A 90 8.30 -4.92 -16.96
N GLY A 91 7.93 -4.46 -18.15
CA GLY A 91 6.61 -3.86 -18.38
C GLY A 91 5.45 -4.85 -18.14
N CYS A 92 5.62 -6.12 -18.50
CA CYS A 92 4.61 -7.16 -18.22
C CYS A 92 4.51 -7.45 -16.72
N ARG A 93 5.65 -7.54 -16.03
CA ARG A 93 5.71 -7.72 -14.57
C ARG A 93 5.09 -6.55 -13.82
N LEU A 94 5.36 -5.33 -14.27
CA LEU A 94 4.78 -4.13 -13.66
C LEU A 94 3.25 -4.09 -13.82
N LYS A 95 2.72 -4.46 -15.00
CA LYS A 95 1.27 -4.63 -15.20
C LYS A 95 0.66 -5.64 -14.24
N TYR A 96 1.37 -6.74 -13.95
CA TYR A 96 0.93 -7.72 -12.96
C TYR A 96 0.85 -7.11 -11.56
N LEU A 97 1.84 -6.30 -11.16
CA LEU A 97 1.83 -5.61 -9.88
C LEU A 97 0.73 -4.53 -9.80
N PHE A 98 0.44 -3.81 -10.90
CA PHE A 98 -0.71 -2.89 -10.98
C PHE A 98 -2.02 -3.62 -10.72
N LYS A 99 -2.24 -4.75 -11.40
CA LYS A 99 -3.46 -5.55 -11.21
C LYS A 99 -3.55 -6.20 -9.83
N THR A 100 -2.40 -6.59 -9.25
CA THR A 100 -2.38 -7.38 -8.01
C THR A 100 -2.37 -6.51 -6.76
N TYR A 101 -1.61 -5.43 -6.76
CA TYR A 101 -1.34 -4.61 -5.58
C TYR A 101 -1.76 -3.14 -5.75
N CYS A 102 -2.22 -2.74 -6.94
CA CYS A 102 -2.52 -1.34 -7.29
C CYS A 102 -1.34 -0.40 -7.02
N ILE A 103 -0.10 -0.82 -7.30
CA ILE A 103 1.09 0.01 -7.03
C ILE A 103 1.08 1.35 -7.78
N ASP A 104 0.35 1.44 -8.89
CA ASP A 104 0.10 2.66 -9.69
C ASP A 104 -0.80 3.68 -9.00
N GLU A 105 -1.61 3.26 -8.04
CA GLU A 105 -2.48 4.15 -7.27
C GLU A 105 -1.86 4.57 -5.93
N LYS A 106 -0.72 3.99 -5.54
CA LYS A 106 -0.09 4.26 -4.24
C LYS A 106 0.43 5.68 -4.17
N ILE A 107 0.02 6.39 -3.12
CA ILE A 107 0.41 7.77 -2.87
C ILE A 107 1.58 7.80 -1.91
N VAL A 108 2.55 8.64 -2.24
CA VAL A 108 3.70 8.97 -1.40
C VAL A 108 3.70 10.47 -1.14
N VAL A 109 4.02 10.84 0.09
CA VAL A 109 4.16 12.23 0.53
C VAL A 109 5.62 12.53 0.85
N VAL A 110 6.17 13.58 0.26
CA VAL A 110 7.48 14.13 0.66
C VAL A 110 7.31 14.82 2.01
N SER A 111 8.05 14.33 2.99
CA SER A 111 7.96 14.76 4.39
C SER A 111 9.30 15.21 4.99
N SER A 112 10.40 15.07 4.23
CA SER A 112 11.72 15.45 4.69
C SER A 112 11.84 16.93 5.03
N ASN A 113 12.49 17.25 6.14
CA ASN A 113 12.66 18.62 6.62
C ASN A 113 13.54 19.50 5.72
N ASN A 114 14.36 18.90 4.86
CA ASN A 114 15.25 19.58 3.94
C ASN A 114 14.69 19.65 2.50
N MET A 115 13.41 19.33 2.32
CA MET A 115 12.69 19.45 1.05
C MET A 115 11.45 20.34 1.22
N TYR A 116 11.37 21.42 0.45
CA TYR A 116 10.48 22.55 0.72
C TYR A 116 9.40 22.73 -0.34
N PHE A 117 8.75 21.63 -0.73
CA PHE A 117 7.62 21.65 -1.65
C PHE A 117 6.35 22.19 -0.98
N LYS A 118 5.73 23.19 -1.60
CA LYS A 118 4.47 23.82 -1.18
C LYS A 118 3.31 23.41 -2.07
N LYS A 119 3.54 23.19 -3.36
CA LYS A 119 2.50 22.72 -4.30
C LYS A 119 2.12 21.28 -3.95
N ALA A 120 0.82 21.01 -3.87
CA ALA A 120 0.30 19.72 -3.44
C ALA A 120 0.76 18.58 -4.37
N GLU A 121 0.82 18.83 -5.67
CA GLU A 121 1.24 17.86 -6.69
C GLU A 121 2.73 17.49 -6.65
N ASN A 122 3.57 18.33 -6.06
CA ASN A 122 5.00 18.06 -5.86
C ASN A 122 5.27 17.43 -4.49
N LYS A 123 4.41 17.72 -3.52
CA LYS A 123 4.47 17.15 -2.16
C LYS A 123 3.86 15.76 -2.08
N SER A 124 2.77 15.49 -2.80
CA SER A 124 2.03 14.23 -2.76
C SER A 124 1.78 13.73 -4.18
N PHE A 125 2.29 12.55 -4.51
CA PHE A 125 2.19 12.01 -5.87
C PHE A 125 2.15 10.48 -5.90
N THR A 126 1.71 9.94 -7.03
CA THR A 126 1.67 8.50 -7.32
C THR A 126 2.90 8.10 -8.16
N PRO A 127 3.93 7.46 -7.59
CA PRO A 127 5.21 7.27 -8.28
C PRO A 127 5.11 6.45 -9.57
N PHE A 128 4.24 5.44 -9.58
CA PHE A 128 4.05 4.55 -10.73
C PHE A 128 3.00 5.02 -11.75
N LYS A 129 2.28 6.12 -11.48
CA LYS A 129 1.30 6.70 -12.41
C LYS A 129 2.02 7.72 -13.29
N TYR A 130 2.55 7.25 -14.40
CA TYR A 130 3.16 8.11 -15.41
C TYR A 130 2.58 7.85 -16.79
N GLN A 131 2.32 8.93 -17.52
CA GLN A 131 1.91 8.86 -18.90
C GLN A 131 3.13 8.97 -19.81
N LYS A 132 3.20 8.14 -20.85
CA LYS A 132 4.32 8.18 -21.80
C LYS A 132 4.51 9.60 -22.34
N ASN A 133 5.75 10.09 -22.36
CA ASN A 133 6.14 11.44 -22.80
C ASN A 133 5.61 12.59 -21.92
N SER A 134 5.03 12.32 -20.75
CA SER A 134 4.69 13.36 -19.78
C SER A 134 5.90 13.78 -18.94
N ILE A 135 5.76 14.88 -18.21
CA ILE A 135 6.74 15.34 -17.20
C ILE A 135 6.89 14.39 -16.00
N ASP A 136 6.07 13.33 -15.95
CA ASP A 136 6.09 12.32 -14.90
C ASP A 136 6.73 11.00 -15.36
N ASP A 137 7.09 10.88 -16.64
CA ASP A 137 7.67 9.69 -17.27
C ASP A 137 9.16 9.52 -16.96
N TYR A 138 9.45 9.26 -15.68
CA TYR A 138 10.83 9.02 -15.22
C TYR A 138 11.44 7.77 -15.85
N TYR A 139 10.63 6.81 -16.32
CA TYR A 139 11.13 5.61 -17.00
C TYR A 139 11.71 5.92 -18.38
N SER A 140 11.03 6.74 -19.19
CA SER A 140 11.59 7.23 -20.45
C SER A 140 12.81 8.13 -20.22
N ALA A 141 12.81 8.92 -19.14
CA ALA A 141 13.97 9.72 -18.74
C ALA A 141 15.17 8.84 -18.41
N TYR A 142 14.98 7.82 -17.55
CA TYR A 142 15.99 6.83 -17.22
C TYR A 142 16.56 6.13 -18.46
N ASN A 143 15.72 5.64 -19.37
CA ASN A 143 16.20 4.98 -20.60
C ASN A 143 17.05 5.93 -21.45
N ALA A 144 16.66 7.20 -21.56
CA ALA A 144 17.42 8.18 -22.30
C ALA A 144 18.80 8.45 -21.66
N VAL A 145 18.86 8.63 -20.33
CA VAL A 145 20.12 8.87 -19.61
C VAL A 145 21.02 7.63 -19.61
N LYS A 146 20.43 6.43 -19.55
CA LYS A 146 21.15 5.14 -19.57
C LYS A 146 21.85 4.90 -20.91
N HIS A 147 21.15 5.09 -22.02
CA HIS A 147 21.66 4.74 -23.35
C HIS A 147 22.45 5.87 -24.01
N ASN A 148 22.10 7.13 -23.74
CA ASN A 148 22.69 8.28 -24.41
C ASN A 148 23.26 9.26 -23.38
N ARG A 149 24.45 9.00 -22.83
CA ARG A 149 25.14 9.91 -21.89
C ARG A 149 25.76 11.12 -22.61
N ASN A 150 25.01 11.79 -23.46
CA ASN A 150 25.44 12.99 -24.18
C ASN A 150 24.77 14.25 -23.59
N LEU A 151 25.23 15.42 -24.03
CA LEU A 151 24.70 16.71 -23.57
C LEU A 151 23.20 16.87 -23.83
N GLU A 152 22.66 16.20 -24.85
CA GLU A 152 21.27 16.31 -25.27
C GLU A 152 20.28 15.65 -24.29
N THR A 153 20.69 14.63 -23.53
CA THR A 153 19.78 13.93 -22.60
C THR A 153 20.06 14.24 -21.13
N LEU A 154 21.17 14.92 -20.81
CA LEU A 154 21.60 15.16 -19.43
C LEU A 154 20.50 15.86 -18.60
N HIS A 155 19.72 16.74 -19.21
CA HIS A 155 18.58 17.41 -18.59
C HIS A 155 17.46 16.47 -18.10
N LYS A 156 17.44 15.22 -18.57
CA LYS A 156 16.54 14.17 -18.11
C LYS A 156 17.04 13.48 -16.84
N GLY A 157 18.30 13.69 -16.44
CA GLY A 157 18.82 13.31 -15.13
C GLY A 157 18.56 14.41 -14.10
N ASN A 158 17.29 14.71 -13.83
CA ASN A 158 16.88 15.81 -12.95
C ASN A 158 16.19 15.36 -11.66
N ILE A 159 16.06 16.30 -10.72
CA ILE A 159 15.55 16.02 -9.37
C ILE A 159 14.10 15.48 -9.33
N ARG A 160 13.24 15.89 -10.27
CA ARG A 160 11.84 15.44 -10.32
C ARG A 160 11.77 13.96 -10.65
N TYR A 161 12.51 13.53 -11.68
CA TYR A 161 12.59 12.13 -12.06
C TYR A 161 13.31 11.28 -11.01
N LEU A 162 14.37 11.82 -10.39
CA LEU A 162 15.06 11.16 -9.28
C LEU A 162 14.13 10.90 -8.09
N LEU A 163 13.38 11.91 -7.61
CA LEU A 163 12.47 11.74 -6.48
C LEU A 163 11.33 10.75 -6.79
N LYS A 164 10.79 10.76 -8.02
CA LYS A 164 9.81 9.76 -8.45
C LYS A 164 10.39 8.35 -8.48
N ALA A 165 11.59 8.17 -9.04
CA ALA A 165 12.25 6.87 -9.06
C ALA A 165 12.56 6.36 -7.65
N LEU A 166 13.06 7.22 -6.76
CA LEU A 166 13.34 6.85 -5.38
C LEU A 166 12.07 6.47 -4.61
N ALA A 167 10.96 7.20 -4.81
CA ALA A 167 9.66 6.88 -4.23
C ALA A 167 9.09 5.54 -4.75
N SER A 168 9.24 5.27 -6.07
CA SER A 168 8.88 3.98 -6.65
C SER A 168 9.68 2.83 -6.04
N LEU A 169 11.00 3.03 -5.87
CA LEU A 169 11.87 2.04 -5.23
C LEU A 169 11.50 1.81 -3.76
N TYR A 170 11.12 2.88 -3.05
CA TYR A 170 10.64 2.80 -1.67
C TYR A 170 9.40 1.91 -1.55
N ILE A 171 8.36 2.18 -2.36
CA ILE A 171 7.13 1.36 -2.37
C ILE A 171 7.47 -0.10 -2.62
N LEU A 172 8.24 -0.40 -3.67
CA LEU A 172 8.58 -1.78 -4.01
C LEU A 172 9.32 -2.49 -2.87
N ASN A 173 10.23 -1.79 -2.20
CA ASN A 173 10.93 -2.33 -1.04
C ASN A 173 9.98 -2.68 0.12
N LEU A 174 8.97 -1.85 0.39
CA LEU A 174 7.96 -2.16 1.42
C LEU A 174 7.19 -3.44 1.06
N TYR A 175 6.77 -3.57 -0.20
CA TYR A 175 6.10 -4.77 -0.70
C TYR A 175 7.00 -6.02 -0.67
N TYR A 176 8.29 -5.87 -0.93
CA TYR A 176 9.24 -6.99 -0.90
C TYR A 176 9.58 -7.43 0.52
N ARG A 177 9.70 -6.48 1.45
CA ARG A 177 9.87 -6.77 2.88
C ARG A 177 8.65 -7.49 3.43
N ASN A 178 7.45 -7.04 3.04
CA ASN A 178 6.18 -7.59 3.48
C ASN A 178 6.10 -7.74 5.01
N ASP A 179 6.64 -6.75 5.73
CA ASP A 179 6.68 -6.79 7.19
C ASP A 179 5.26 -6.63 7.76
N ILE A 180 4.99 -7.35 8.84
CA ILE A 180 3.87 -7.07 9.73
C ILE A 180 4.41 -6.18 10.84
N ILE A 181 3.84 -4.99 10.99
CA ILE A 181 4.29 -4.00 11.97
C ILE A 181 3.33 -4.06 13.15
N ASN A 182 3.82 -4.45 14.33
CA ASN A 182 3.04 -4.27 15.56
C ASN A 182 3.01 -2.78 15.91
N LEU A 183 1.80 -2.24 16.04
CA LEU A 183 1.53 -0.84 16.39
C LEU A 183 1.14 -0.70 17.86
N ASP A 184 1.24 -1.79 18.63
CA ASP A 184 0.77 -1.93 19.99
C ASP A 184 -0.64 -1.30 20.11
N ARG A 185 -0.80 -0.32 20.99
CA ARG A 185 -2.08 0.35 21.27
C ARG A 185 -2.31 1.60 20.43
N ASN A 186 -1.43 1.91 19.46
CA ASN A 186 -1.51 3.15 18.68
C ASN A 186 -1.80 2.91 17.19
N PRO A 187 -3.08 2.72 16.80
CA PRO A 187 -3.47 2.51 15.41
C PRO A 187 -3.29 3.74 14.51
N ASN A 188 -2.85 4.87 15.06
CA ASN A 188 -2.70 6.13 14.33
C ASN A 188 -1.28 6.36 13.82
N TYR A 189 -0.31 5.58 14.29
CA TYR A 189 1.09 5.81 14.01
C TYR A 189 1.71 4.58 13.35
N VAL A 190 1.76 4.57 12.03
CA VAL A 190 2.63 3.64 11.30
C VAL A 190 4.01 4.30 11.21
N PRO A 191 5.08 3.65 11.70
CA PRO A 191 6.43 4.21 11.64
C PRO A 191 6.83 4.59 10.22
N SER A 192 7.52 5.73 10.06
CA SER A 192 8.16 6.06 8.79
C SER A 192 9.39 5.18 8.60
N PHE A 193 9.47 4.48 7.46
CA PHE A 193 10.64 3.68 7.10
C PHE A 193 11.63 4.47 6.21
N SER A 194 11.20 5.62 5.73
CA SER A 194 11.95 6.55 4.89
C SER A 194 12.13 7.88 5.63
N ASP A 195 13.30 8.47 5.44
CA ASP A 195 13.65 9.79 5.96
C ASP A 195 13.19 10.91 5.00
N ILE A 196 12.78 10.54 3.78
CA ILE A 196 12.25 11.45 2.76
C ILE A 196 10.73 11.35 2.65
N PHE A 197 10.20 10.13 2.69
CA PHE A 197 8.85 9.81 2.27
C PHE A 197 7.99 9.29 3.42
N MET A 198 6.74 9.75 3.45
CA MET A 198 5.65 9.15 4.20
C MET A 198 4.70 8.45 3.22
N ILE A 199 4.03 7.43 3.72
CA ILE A 199 3.03 6.67 2.97
C ILE A 199 1.71 6.66 3.73
N ASP A 200 0.63 6.49 2.97
CA ASP A 200 -0.70 6.44 3.53
C ASP A 200 -1.03 5.05 4.12
N SER A 201 -1.84 5.05 5.17
CA SER A 201 -2.30 3.85 5.87
C SER A 201 -3.80 3.92 6.12
N LEU A 202 -4.50 2.85 5.76
CA LEU A 202 -5.94 2.76 5.91
C LEU A 202 -6.30 1.94 7.14
N LYS A 203 -7.13 2.50 8.00
CA LYS A 203 -7.70 1.73 9.11
C LYS A 203 -8.82 0.83 8.64
N ALA A 204 -8.76 -0.41 9.09
CA ALA A 204 -9.79 -1.40 8.94
C ALA A 204 -10.32 -1.85 10.30
N SER A 205 -11.59 -2.21 10.29
CA SER A 205 -12.30 -2.87 11.37
C SER A 205 -12.45 -4.34 11.02
N MET A 206 -12.30 -5.20 12.03
CA MET A 206 -12.38 -6.64 11.87
C MET A 206 -13.54 -7.17 12.70
N THR A 207 -14.42 -7.94 12.08
CA THR A 207 -15.54 -8.62 12.74
C THR A 207 -15.49 -10.10 12.40
N GLU A 208 -15.55 -10.97 13.40
CA GLU A 208 -15.62 -12.41 13.18
C GLU A 208 -17.05 -12.91 13.40
N LYS A 209 -17.58 -13.71 12.47
CA LYS A 209 -18.88 -14.36 12.59
C LYS A 209 -18.82 -15.77 12.01
N ASN A 210 -19.14 -16.77 12.82
CA ASN A 210 -19.14 -18.20 12.43
C ASN A 210 -17.78 -18.67 11.88
N GLY A 211 -16.67 -18.26 12.49
CA GLY A 211 -15.30 -18.60 12.03
C GLY A 211 -14.89 -17.90 10.72
N LYS A 212 -15.73 -17.01 10.19
CA LYS A 212 -15.38 -16.13 9.07
C LYS A 212 -15.05 -14.76 9.64
N VAL A 213 -13.80 -14.36 9.51
CA VAL A 213 -13.39 -12.97 9.69
C VAL A 213 -14.06 -12.12 8.60
N LYS A 214 -14.22 -10.83 8.81
CA LYS A 214 -14.70 -9.87 7.83
C LYS A 214 -13.99 -8.57 8.12
N ILE A 215 -13.40 -7.97 7.10
CA ILE A 215 -12.61 -6.75 7.20
C ILE A 215 -13.38 -5.63 6.51
N THR A 216 -13.74 -4.60 7.27
CA THR A 216 -14.47 -3.43 6.78
C THR A 216 -13.62 -2.18 6.90
N TYR A 217 -13.60 -1.37 5.85
CA TYR A 217 -12.87 -0.12 5.76
C TYR A 217 -13.77 0.97 5.18
N SER A 218 -13.38 2.23 5.39
CA SER A 218 -14.23 3.38 5.08
C SER A 218 -14.41 3.62 3.58
N ASN A 219 -13.38 3.34 2.76
CA ASN A 219 -13.37 3.69 1.34
C ASN A 219 -12.44 2.78 0.52
N PHE A 220 -12.94 2.20 -0.57
CA PHE A 220 -12.16 1.35 -1.50
C PHE A 220 -11.09 2.13 -2.28
N ASN A 221 -11.34 3.40 -2.62
CA ASN A 221 -10.32 4.23 -3.27
C ASN A 221 -9.17 4.53 -2.30
N ALA A 222 -9.46 4.73 -1.02
CA ALA A 222 -8.44 4.88 0.00
C ALA A 222 -7.59 3.60 0.12
N LEU A 223 -8.22 2.42 0.01
CA LEU A 223 -7.49 1.14 0.01
C LEU A 223 -6.49 1.05 -1.16
N LYS A 224 -6.92 1.45 -2.36
CA LYS A 224 -6.03 1.47 -3.54
C LYS A 224 -4.85 2.41 -3.32
N SER A 225 -5.05 3.58 -2.71
CA SER A 225 -3.99 4.56 -2.48
C SER A 225 -3.07 4.28 -1.30
N SER A 226 -3.55 3.59 -0.26
CA SER A 226 -2.76 3.28 0.92
C SER A 226 -1.81 2.09 0.70
N VAL A 227 -0.64 2.13 1.35
CA VAL A 227 0.34 1.03 1.32
C VAL A 227 0.08 0.05 2.45
N PHE A 228 -0.31 0.55 3.63
CA PHE A 228 -0.63 -0.29 4.79
C PHE A 228 -2.12 -0.33 5.09
N LEU A 229 -2.58 -1.49 5.53
CA LEU A 229 -3.86 -1.69 6.18
C LEU A 229 -3.60 -1.88 7.68
N VAL A 230 -4.11 -0.96 8.50
CA VAL A 230 -4.07 -1.05 9.95
C VAL A 230 -5.31 -1.79 10.42
N LYS A 231 -5.14 -2.93 11.06
CA LYS A 231 -6.24 -3.72 11.64
C LYS A 231 -5.92 -4.10 13.08
N LYS A 232 -6.93 -4.57 13.80
CA LYS A 232 -6.71 -5.21 15.11
C LYS A 232 -5.85 -6.46 14.91
N GLY A 233 -4.84 -6.66 15.76
CA GLY A 233 -4.01 -7.85 15.77
C GLY A 233 -4.86 -9.10 16.01
N THR A 234 -4.42 -10.22 15.45
CA THR A 234 -5.12 -11.52 15.57
C THR A 234 -4.80 -12.27 16.87
N SER A 235 -4.00 -11.67 17.76
CA SER A 235 -3.57 -12.23 19.04
C SER A 235 -4.64 -12.19 20.14
N PHE A 236 -5.90 -12.53 19.82
CA PHE A 236 -6.81 -12.98 20.87
C PHE A 236 -6.39 -14.37 21.29
N THR A 237 -5.92 -14.52 22.52
CA THR A 237 -5.66 -15.83 23.10
C THR A 237 -6.95 -16.66 23.07
N LYS A 238 -6.84 -17.99 22.93
CA LYS A 238 -7.99 -18.91 23.03
C LYS A 238 -8.85 -18.66 24.28
N LYS A 239 -8.24 -18.12 25.33
CA LYS A 239 -8.87 -17.70 26.59
C LYS A 239 -9.74 -16.45 26.42
N GLU A 240 -9.34 -15.47 25.63
CA GLU A 240 -10.13 -14.26 25.35
C GLU A 240 -11.31 -14.54 24.42
N TYR A 241 -11.15 -15.42 23.44
CA TYR A 241 -12.29 -15.93 22.65
C TYR A 241 -13.33 -16.63 23.54
N GLN A 242 -12.87 -17.46 24.47
CA GLN A 242 -13.76 -18.11 25.45
C GLN A 242 -14.48 -17.11 26.37
N ILE A 243 -13.83 -15.98 26.70
CA ILE A 243 -14.43 -14.91 27.51
C ILE A 243 -15.46 -14.10 26.69
N ILE A 244 -15.19 -13.84 25.41
CA ILE A 244 -16.14 -13.16 24.50
C ILE A 244 -17.39 -14.03 24.28
N ASP A 245 -17.20 -15.33 24.05
CA ASP A 245 -18.31 -16.27 23.84
C ASP A 245 -19.13 -16.45 25.13
N SER A 246 -18.49 -16.55 26.29
CA SER A 246 -19.18 -16.66 27.58
C SER A 246 -19.97 -15.39 27.89
N PHE A 247 -19.42 -14.20 27.61
CA PHE A 247 -20.11 -12.93 27.75
C PHE A 247 -21.32 -12.80 26.82
N ASN A 248 -21.16 -13.12 25.54
CA ASN A 248 -22.27 -13.07 24.58
C ASN A 248 -23.39 -14.02 25.00
N SER A 249 -23.05 -15.21 25.50
CA SER A 249 -24.02 -16.15 26.05
C SER A 249 -24.74 -15.58 27.30
N GLU A 250 -24.00 -14.97 28.23
CA GLU A 250 -24.54 -14.34 29.45
C GLU A 250 -25.50 -13.17 29.12
N VAL A 251 -25.08 -12.29 28.22
CA VAL A 251 -25.87 -11.12 27.79
C VAL A 251 -27.14 -11.57 27.08
N ASN A 252 -27.07 -12.56 26.18
CA ASN A 252 -28.24 -13.07 25.48
C ASN A 252 -29.24 -13.74 26.43
N LYS A 253 -28.74 -14.46 27.45
CA LYS A 253 -29.60 -15.04 28.50
C LYS A 253 -30.30 -13.95 29.31
N LYS A 254 -29.58 -12.91 29.72
CA LYS A 254 -30.15 -11.75 30.44
C LYS A 254 -31.15 -10.97 29.60
N ILE A 255 -30.90 -10.79 28.30
CA ILE A 255 -31.87 -10.15 27.39
C ILE A 255 -33.16 -10.97 27.32
N ALA A 256 -33.07 -12.30 27.27
CA ALA A 256 -34.25 -13.17 27.26
C ALA A 256 -35.04 -13.05 28.58
N GLU A 257 -34.36 -13.05 29.72
CA GLU A 257 -34.97 -12.85 31.05
C GLU A 257 -35.65 -11.48 31.17
N ILE A 258 -34.99 -10.41 30.73
CA ILE A 258 -35.53 -9.03 30.75
C ILE A 258 -36.77 -8.91 29.85
N LYS A 259 -36.76 -9.52 28.67
CA LYS A 259 -37.92 -9.50 27.76
C LYS A 259 -39.08 -10.36 28.28
N LEU A 260 -38.80 -11.41 29.03
CA LEU A 260 -39.83 -12.20 29.73
C LEU A 260 -40.52 -11.37 30.82
N LEU A 261 -39.74 -10.58 31.57
CA LEU A 261 -40.26 -9.71 32.63
C LEU A 261 -40.93 -8.44 32.11
N ASN A 262 -40.46 -7.93 30.96
CA ASN A 262 -41.02 -6.74 30.31
C ASN A 262 -41.09 -6.94 28.79
N PRO A 263 -42.18 -7.55 28.26
CA PRO A 263 -42.30 -7.87 26.84
C PRO A 263 -42.28 -6.67 25.90
N ASN A 264 -42.63 -5.48 26.41
CA ASN A 264 -42.70 -4.24 25.63
C ASN A 264 -41.42 -3.40 25.73
N ILE A 265 -40.38 -3.89 26.39
CA ILE A 265 -39.11 -3.17 26.46
C ILE A 265 -38.50 -3.04 25.06
N GLU A 266 -38.06 -1.83 24.72
CA GLU A 266 -37.30 -1.63 23.49
C GLU A 266 -36.03 -2.48 23.52
N HIS A 267 -35.77 -3.18 22.41
CA HIS A 267 -34.65 -4.12 22.32
C HIS A 267 -33.30 -3.47 22.67
N ILE A 268 -33.12 -2.20 22.33
CA ILE A 268 -31.91 -1.44 22.62
C ILE A 268 -31.74 -1.23 24.14
N LYS A 269 -32.81 -0.85 24.85
CA LYS A 269 -32.82 -0.71 26.31
C LYS A 269 -32.57 -2.03 27.03
N ALA A 270 -33.08 -3.14 26.51
CA ALA A 270 -32.81 -4.48 27.05
C ALA A 270 -31.34 -4.89 26.91
N ILE A 271 -30.69 -4.51 25.80
CA ILE A 271 -29.26 -4.73 25.60
C ILE A 271 -28.45 -3.90 26.60
N GLU A 272 -28.76 -2.61 26.75
CA GLU A 272 -28.06 -1.71 27.67
C GLU A 272 -28.12 -2.21 29.13
N LEU A 273 -29.30 -2.63 29.60
CA LEU A 273 -29.48 -3.20 30.93
C LEU A 273 -28.72 -4.52 31.09
N ALA A 274 -28.79 -5.42 30.10
CA ALA A 274 -28.13 -6.72 30.16
C ALA A 274 -26.60 -6.60 30.19
N VAL A 275 -26.04 -5.64 29.45
CA VAL A 275 -24.60 -5.33 29.46
C VAL A 275 -24.16 -4.79 30.82
N GLN A 276 -24.90 -3.87 31.43
CA GLN A 276 -24.60 -3.32 32.76
C GLN A 276 -24.62 -4.37 33.87
N LEU A 277 -25.47 -5.39 33.74
CA LEU A 277 -25.64 -6.44 34.73
C LEU A 277 -24.64 -7.59 34.58
N SER A 278 -23.87 -7.66 33.48
CA SER A 278 -22.97 -8.79 33.18
C SER A 278 -21.63 -8.71 33.92
N GLN A 279 -21.26 -9.79 34.62
CA GLN A 279 -19.97 -9.86 35.35
C GLN A 279 -18.80 -10.08 34.39
N SER A 280 -19.01 -10.87 33.33
CA SER A 280 -18.03 -11.08 32.25
C SER A 280 -17.77 -9.78 31.45
N GLY A 281 -18.70 -8.82 31.48
CA GLY A 281 -18.57 -7.50 30.85
C GLY A 281 -17.58 -6.57 31.54
N GLN A 282 -17.37 -6.73 32.85
CA GLN A 282 -16.34 -6.00 33.59
C GLN A 282 -14.94 -6.57 33.30
N GLN A 283 -14.79 -7.90 33.22
CA GLN A 283 -13.54 -8.55 32.78
C GLN A 283 -13.19 -8.23 31.32
N LEU A 284 -14.19 -8.12 30.44
CA LEU A 284 -13.98 -7.68 29.05
C LEU A 284 -13.57 -6.21 28.93
N LYS A 285 -14.05 -5.33 29.83
CA LYS A 285 -13.58 -3.94 29.89
C LYS A 285 -12.10 -3.90 30.25
N GLU A 286 -11.68 -4.67 31.25
CA GLU A 286 -10.26 -4.79 31.65
C GLU A 286 -9.39 -5.48 30.58
N SER A 287 -9.92 -6.45 29.81
CA SER A 287 -9.19 -7.08 28.69
C SER A 287 -9.21 -6.26 27.40
N SER A 288 -10.21 -5.39 27.20
CA SER A 288 -10.29 -4.51 26.02
C SER A 288 -9.24 -3.40 26.01
N GLU A 289 -8.54 -3.17 27.13
CA GLU A 289 -7.38 -2.28 27.22
C GLU A 289 -6.08 -2.91 26.63
N ASN A 290 -6.12 -4.18 26.21
CA ASN A 290 -5.01 -4.91 25.59
C ASN A 290 -5.15 -5.12 24.08
N ILE A 291 -6.00 -4.35 23.40
CA ILE A 291 -6.15 -4.46 21.94
C ILE A 291 -4.88 -3.93 21.26
N GLU A 292 -4.07 -4.85 20.74
CA GLU A 292 -2.95 -4.55 19.86
C GLU A 292 -3.42 -4.38 18.42
N TYR A 293 -2.72 -3.53 17.68
CA TYR A 293 -2.97 -3.26 16.26
C TYR A 293 -1.76 -3.69 15.44
N GLU A 294 -2.01 -4.13 14.22
CA GLU A 294 -0.96 -4.43 13.26
C GLU A 294 -1.21 -3.70 11.94
N ALA A 295 -0.12 -3.21 11.34
CA ALA A 295 -0.11 -2.73 9.96
C ALA A 295 0.45 -3.84 9.05
N ILE A 296 -0.31 -4.17 8.02
CA ILE A 296 0.06 -5.16 7.00
C ILE A 296 0.04 -4.52 5.62
N ILE A 297 0.86 -5.03 4.69
CA ILE A 297 0.85 -4.54 3.30
C ILE A 297 -0.54 -4.76 2.67
N VAL A 298 -1.04 -3.76 1.98
CA VAL A 298 -2.31 -3.86 1.24
C VAL A 298 -2.12 -4.77 0.04
N ASN A 299 -2.81 -5.91 0.06
CA ASN A 299 -3.05 -6.76 -1.10
C ASN A 299 -4.56 -6.80 -1.40
N PRO A 300 -5.04 -6.05 -2.41
CA PRO A 300 -6.45 -6.03 -2.81
C PRO A 300 -7.05 -7.42 -3.07
N LYS A 301 -6.25 -8.41 -3.52
CA LYS A 301 -6.74 -9.77 -3.78
C LYS A 301 -7.01 -10.57 -2.50
N ASP A 302 -6.29 -10.30 -1.41
CA ASP A 302 -6.53 -10.94 -0.11
C ASP A 302 -7.80 -10.39 0.58
N ILE A 303 -8.38 -9.33 0.01
CA ILE A 303 -9.55 -8.63 0.55
C ILE A 303 -10.85 -9.13 -0.09
N ASP A 304 -10.81 -9.70 -1.30
CA ASP A 304 -11.98 -10.32 -1.95
C ASP A 304 -12.52 -11.53 -1.18
N PHE A 305 -11.73 -12.14 -0.29
CA PHE A 305 -12.21 -13.18 0.63
C PHE A 305 -13.04 -12.63 1.81
N TYR A 306 -13.10 -11.29 1.99
CA TYR A 306 -13.56 -10.67 3.23
C TYR A 306 -14.49 -9.44 3.10
N ILE A 307 -15.14 -9.23 1.95
CA ILE A 307 -16.14 -8.18 1.79
C ILE A 307 -17.55 -8.72 2.00
N SER A 308 -18.26 -8.19 3.00
CA SER A 308 -19.67 -7.87 2.76
C SER A 308 -19.92 -6.40 3.08
N ILE A 309 -20.49 -5.72 2.09
CA ILE A 309 -21.29 -4.48 2.10
C ILE A 309 -20.82 -3.61 0.93
N GLY A 310 -21.64 -3.61 -0.12
CA GLY A 310 -22.11 -2.33 -0.68
C GLY A 310 -21.45 -1.76 -1.93
N CYS A 311 -20.42 -2.36 -2.52
CA CYS A 311 -19.89 -1.89 -3.81
C CYS A 311 -20.01 -2.98 -4.88
N LYS A 312 -21.11 -2.96 -5.63
CA LYS A 312 -21.24 -3.64 -6.92
C LYS A 312 -20.47 -2.83 -7.98
N GLU A 313 -19.16 -2.97 -8.04
CA GLU A 313 -18.47 -2.90 -9.33
C GLU A 313 -18.06 -4.34 -9.66
N LYS A 314 -18.88 -4.97 -10.50
CA LYS A 314 -18.80 -6.37 -10.84
C LYS A 314 -17.49 -6.64 -11.60
N PHE A 315 -16.64 -7.53 -11.07
CA PHE A 315 -15.85 -8.40 -11.94
C PHE A 315 -16.81 -9.07 -12.91
N ASN A 316 -16.46 -9.15 -14.20
CA ASN A 316 -17.35 -9.83 -15.14
C ASN A 316 -17.43 -11.33 -14.79
N ASP A 317 -18.52 -12.00 -15.17
CA ASP A 317 -18.78 -13.39 -14.77
C ASP A 317 -17.72 -14.38 -15.27
N GLU A 318 -16.92 -14.00 -16.27
CA GLU A 318 -15.76 -14.79 -16.75
C GLU A 318 -14.54 -14.64 -15.83
N GLU A 319 -14.27 -13.44 -15.33
CA GLU A 319 -13.18 -13.17 -14.39
C GLU A 319 -13.41 -13.85 -13.02
N LEU A 320 -14.67 -13.87 -12.56
CA LEU A 320 -15.06 -14.60 -11.34
C LEU A 320 -14.88 -16.11 -11.49
N LYS A 321 -15.28 -16.69 -12.64
CA LYS A 321 -15.11 -18.13 -12.90
C LYS A 321 -13.65 -18.57 -12.92
N ILE A 322 -12.77 -17.78 -13.51
CA ILE A 322 -11.33 -18.08 -13.56
C ILE A 322 -10.73 -18.10 -12.15
N ILE A 323 -11.12 -17.15 -11.31
CA ILE A 323 -10.65 -17.05 -9.92
C ILE A 323 -11.21 -18.19 -9.06
N GLU A 324 -12.50 -18.52 -9.21
CA GLU A 324 -13.13 -19.63 -8.48
C GLU A 324 -12.48 -20.99 -8.82
N THR A 325 -12.16 -21.21 -10.09
CA THR A 325 -11.51 -22.44 -10.56
C THR A 325 -10.06 -22.55 -10.03
N GLU A 326 -9.35 -21.43 -9.90
CA GLU A 326 -7.99 -21.40 -9.34
C GLU A 326 -7.99 -21.64 -7.82
N ILE A 327 -8.96 -21.10 -7.08
CA ILE A 327 -9.13 -21.35 -5.64
C ILE A 327 -9.44 -22.82 -5.35
N GLU A 328 -10.23 -23.49 -6.20
CA GLU A 328 -10.48 -24.94 -6.06
C GLU A 328 -9.23 -25.78 -6.36
N SER A 329 -8.42 -25.40 -7.34
CA SER A 329 -7.16 -26.10 -7.64
C SER A 329 -6.12 -26.01 -6.51
N LEU A 330 -6.06 -24.87 -5.80
CA LEU A 330 -5.12 -24.67 -4.69
C LEU A 330 -5.55 -25.38 -3.39
N LYS A 331 -6.82 -25.79 -3.27
CA LYS A 331 -7.32 -26.60 -2.14
C LYS A 331 -7.06 -28.10 -2.31
N LEU A 332 -6.64 -28.54 -3.50
CA LEU A 332 -6.35 -29.94 -3.82
C LEU A 332 -4.86 -30.30 -3.70
N GLU A 333 -3.98 -29.33 -3.48
CA GLU A 333 -2.52 -29.53 -3.30
C GLU A 333 -2.04 -29.38 -1.84
N HIS A 334 -2.96 -29.29 -0.87
CA HIS A 334 -2.71 -29.39 0.57
C HIS A 334 -3.63 -30.45 1.18
#